data_AF-A0A4S4K6S1-F1
#
_entry.id   AF-A0A4S4K6S1-F1
#
_cell.length_a   1.000
_cell.length_b   1.000
_cell.length_c   1.000
_cell.angle_alpha   90.00
_cell.angle_beta   90.00
_cell.angle_gamma   90.00
#
_symmetry.space_group_name_H-M   'P 1'
#
loop_
_entity.id
_entity.type
_entity.pdbx_description
1 polymer ?
#
loop_
_entity_poly.entity_id
_entity_poly.type
_entity_poly.pdbx_seq_one_letter_code
_entity_poly.pdbx_strand_id
1 'polypeptide(L)'
;MNTQDAVKDLRALSNLINISVDQIENEMLSRGQTYPLLSEPYSPETEKPRMAPDILAAGSIIIAAAAQLIASVRIPVTSVLVTAIQYEVSSSLRVAIQAHVPEILREFGNKGLHVRDIAAHTKVDPSRLGRILRLLATNHIFTEISPDVFIHNKLSSILDTGKPLATILSNPVAKHDDTLGTVALFEQL
;
A
#
# COMPACT_ATOMS: atom_id res chain seq x y z
N MET A 1 -35.47 11.49 1.57
CA MET A 1 -34.66 10.93 0.47
C MET A 1 -35.33 9.63 0.06
N ASN A 2 -35.84 9.52 -1.17
CA ASN A 2 -36.52 8.30 -1.63
C ASN A 2 -35.45 7.22 -1.87
N THR A 3 -35.70 5.96 -1.50
CA THR A 3 -34.79 4.82 -1.73
C THR A 3 -34.42 4.68 -3.22
N GLN A 4 -35.32 5.11 -4.11
CA GLN A 4 -35.09 5.16 -5.56
C GLN A 4 -34.04 6.19 -5.98
N ASP A 5 -33.73 7.17 -5.13
CA ASP A 5 -32.68 8.17 -5.36
C ASP A 5 -31.31 7.67 -4.87
N ALA A 6 -31.26 6.92 -3.76
CA ALA A 6 -29.99 6.37 -3.26
C ALA A 6 -29.31 5.41 -4.25
N VAL A 7 -30.08 4.57 -4.95
CA VAL A 7 -29.52 3.69 -5.99
C VAL A 7 -29.05 4.47 -7.22
N LYS A 8 -29.67 5.63 -7.52
CA LYS A 8 -29.19 6.51 -8.59
C LYS A 8 -27.85 7.14 -8.23
N ASP A 9 -27.65 7.51 -6.97
CA ASP A 9 -26.37 8.05 -6.49
C ASP A 9 -25.26 7.00 -6.62
N LEU A 10 -25.52 5.74 -6.22
CA LEU A 10 -24.56 4.64 -6.42
C LEU A 10 -24.20 4.45 -7.91
N ARG A 11 -25.19 4.54 -8.81
CA ARG A 11 -24.95 4.48 -10.27
C ARG A 11 -24.14 5.67 -10.77
N ALA A 12 -24.41 6.87 -10.28
CA ALA A 12 -23.67 8.07 -10.65
C ALA A 12 -22.19 7.95 -10.25
N LEU A 13 -21.91 7.47 -9.03
CA LEU A 13 -20.54 7.22 -8.55
C LEU A 13 -19.83 6.16 -9.40
N SER A 14 -20.50 5.06 -9.72
CA SER A 14 -19.95 4.03 -10.62
C SER A 14 -19.65 4.60 -12.01
N ASN A 15 -20.51 5.45 -12.55
CA ASN A 15 -20.28 6.09 -13.84
C ASN A 15 -19.08 7.05 -13.80
N LEU A 16 -18.89 7.81 -12.72
CA LEU A 16 -17.71 8.67 -12.55
C LEU A 16 -16.41 7.86 -12.53
N ILE A 17 -16.41 6.70 -11.86
CA ILE A 17 -15.27 5.79 -11.86
C ILE A 17 -14.97 5.33 -13.30
N ASN A 18 -15.97 4.83 -14.04
CA ASN A 18 -15.78 4.34 -15.40
C ASN A 18 -15.26 5.44 -16.35
N ILE A 19 -15.89 6.62 -16.36
CA ILE A 19 -15.45 7.74 -17.21
C ILE A 19 -14.00 8.12 -16.92
N SER A 20 -13.59 8.13 -15.65
CA SER A 20 -12.23 8.48 -15.27
C SER A 20 -11.23 7.37 -15.61
N VAL A 21 -11.64 6.10 -15.56
CA VAL A 21 -10.82 4.96 -16.03
C VAL A 21 -10.63 5.04 -17.53
N ASP A 22 -11.69 5.30 -18.31
CA ASP A 22 -11.61 5.48 -19.75
C ASP A 22 -10.67 6.64 -20.11
N GLN A 23 -10.71 7.74 -19.35
CA GLN A 23 -9.78 8.85 -19.54
C GLN A 23 -8.32 8.41 -19.31
N ILE A 24 -8.03 7.69 -18.22
CA ILE A 24 -6.67 7.19 -17.94
C ILE A 24 -6.22 6.25 -19.06
N GLU A 25 -7.08 5.33 -19.51
CA GLU A 25 -6.77 4.39 -20.58
C GLU A 25 -6.42 5.13 -21.88
N ASN A 26 -7.27 6.06 -22.31
CA ASN A 26 -7.07 6.84 -23.53
C ASN A 26 -5.78 7.68 -23.48
N GLU A 27 -5.48 8.31 -22.34
CA GLU A 27 -4.26 9.10 -22.15
C GLU A 27 -2.99 8.24 -22.10
N MET A 28 -3.05 7.05 -21.49
CA MET A 28 -1.94 6.10 -21.51
C MET A 28 -1.68 5.60 -22.95
N LEU A 29 -2.74 5.24 -23.68
CA LEU A 29 -2.65 4.80 -25.07
C LEU A 29 -2.12 5.89 -26.00
N SER A 30 -2.58 7.13 -25.86
CA SER A 30 -2.12 8.26 -26.69
C SER A 30 -0.62 8.55 -26.52
N ARG A 31 -0.07 8.24 -25.33
CA ARG A 31 1.36 8.41 -24.98
C ARG A 31 2.21 7.18 -25.27
N GLY A 32 1.60 6.05 -25.64
CA GLY A 32 2.29 4.76 -25.73
C GLY A 32 2.89 4.32 -24.38
N GLN A 33 2.26 4.70 -23.27
CA GLN A 33 2.70 4.37 -21.91
C GLN A 33 1.74 3.36 -21.26
N THR A 34 2.22 2.69 -20.21
CA THR A 34 1.41 1.80 -19.38
C THR A 34 1.20 2.41 -18.01
N TYR A 35 0.02 2.19 -17.43
CA TYR A 35 -0.25 2.62 -16.06
C TYR A 35 0.54 1.76 -15.06
N PRO A 36 1.11 2.33 -13.98
CA PRO A 36 2.00 1.56 -13.11
C PRO A 36 1.24 0.52 -12.27
N LEU A 37 1.75 -0.71 -12.22
CA LEU A 37 1.10 -1.84 -11.55
C LEU A 37 1.30 -1.84 -10.04
N LEU A 38 0.25 -2.09 -9.25
CA LEU A 38 0.34 -2.18 -7.79
C LEU A 38 1.26 -3.31 -7.30
N SER A 39 1.38 -4.41 -8.05
CA SER A 39 2.17 -5.58 -7.69
C SER A 39 3.68 -5.38 -7.80
N GLU A 40 4.12 -4.36 -8.54
CA GLU A 40 5.56 -4.09 -8.75
C GLU A 40 6.09 -3.12 -7.69
N PRO A 41 7.36 -3.26 -7.26
CA PRO A 41 7.99 -2.26 -6.40
C PRO A 41 7.95 -0.85 -6.99
N TYR A 42 7.98 0.14 -6.11
CA TYR A 42 8.06 1.54 -6.46
C TYR A 42 9.41 1.87 -7.08
N SER A 43 9.37 2.63 -8.17
CA SER A 43 10.51 3.34 -8.71
C SER A 43 10.03 4.70 -9.22
N PRO A 44 10.78 5.80 -8.96
CA PRO A 44 10.42 7.12 -9.46
C PRO A 44 10.16 7.14 -10.96
N GLU A 45 10.94 6.38 -11.74
CA GLU A 45 10.80 6.29 -13.19
C GLU A 45 9.48 5.62 -13.60
N THR A 46 9.11 4.52 -12.92
CA THR A 46 7.87 3.79 -13.21
C THR A 46 6.63 4.55 -12.78
N GLU A 47 6.74 5.49 -11.83
CA GLU A 47 5.59 6.27 -11.34
C GLU A 47 5.30 7.54 -12.16
N LYS A 48 6.20 7.97 -13.04
CA LYS A 48 6.01 9.16 -13.87
C LYS A 48 4.65 9.20 -14.59
N PRO A 49 4.14 8.10 -15.19
CA PRO A 49 2.83 8.12 -15.85
C PRO A 49 1.67 8.42 -14.88
N ARG A 50 1.71 7.91 -13.64
CA ARG A 50 0.69 8.18 -12.62
C ARG A 50 0.73 9.64 -12.17
N MET A 51 1.90 10.26 -12.17
CA MET A 51 2.12 11.64 -11.72
C MET A 51 1.80 12.70 -12.79
N ALA A 52 1.41 12.31 -14.00
CA ALA A 52 0.99 13.27 -15.02
C ALA A 52 -0.29 14.02 -14.56
N PRO A 53 -0.40 15.35 -14.75
CA PRO A 53 -1.48 16.14 -14.16
C PRO A 53 -2.90 15.67 -14.48
N ASP A 54 -3.13 15.25 -15.72
CA ASP A 54 -4.41 14.73 -16.21
C ASP A 54 -4.75 13.36 -15.61
N ILE A 55 -3.75 12.50 -15.43
CA ILE A 55 -3.88 11.19 -14.79
C ILE A 55 -4.13 11.33 -13.30
N LEU A 56 -3.46 12.28 -12.64
CA LEU A 56 -3.71 12.64 -11.25
C LEU A 56 -5.12 13.20 -11.05
N ALA A 57 -5.60 14.03 -11.97
CA ALA A 57 -6.95 14.57 -11.92
C ALA A 57 -8.01 13.46 -12.06
N ALA A 58 -7.89 12.60 -13.07
CA ALA A 58 -8.78 11.45 -13.25
C ALA A 58 -8.70 10.47 -12.06
N GLY A 59 -7.48 10.18 -11.58
CA GLY A 59 -7.25 9.35 -10.40
C GLY A 59 -7.90 9.92 -9.13
N SER A 60 -7.88 11.24 -8.95
CA SER A 60 -8.52 11.91 -7.81
C SER A 60 -10.05 11.75 -7.85
N ILE A 61 -10.65 11.80 -9.04
CA ILE A 61 -12.09 11.54 -9.21
C ILE A 61 -12.41 10.08 -8.86
N ILE A 62 -11.59 9.12 -9.32
CA ILE A 62 -11.75 7.71 -8.97
C ILE A 62 -11.69 7.51 -7.46
N ILE A 63 -10.67 8.08 -6.80
CA ILE A 63 -10.48 7.95 -5.35
C ILE A 63 -11.69 8.53 -4.60
N ALA A 64 -12.14 9.74 -4.97
CA ALA A 64 -13.27 10.39 -4.32
C ALA A 64 -14.58 9.62 -4.54
N ALA A 65 -14.86 9.21 -5.77
CA ALA A 65 -16.08 8.47 -6.11
C ALA A 65 -16.10 7.08 -5.44
N ALA A 66 -14.96 6.37 -5.43
CA ALA A 66 -14.83 5.09 -4.75
C ALA A 66 -15.00 5.23 -3.23
N ALA A 67 -14.42 6.27 -2.61
CA ALA A 67 -14.58 6.53 -1.19
C ALA A 67 -16.05 6.78 -0.82
N GLN A 68 -16.76 7.60 -1.60
CA GLN A 68 -18.20 7.82 -1.41
C GLN A 68 -19.00 6.53 -1.63
N LEU A 69 -18.68 5.76 -2.67
CA LEU A 69 -19.36 4.50 -2.96
C LEU A 69 -19.19 3.50 -1.81
N ILE A 70 -17.98 3.34 -1.30
CA ILE A 70 -17.68 2.52 -0.12
C ILE A 70 -18.47 3.00 1.10
N ALA A 71 -18.51 4.31 1.35
CA ALA A 71 -19.24 4.87 2.48
C ALA A 71 -20.76 4.65 2.37
N SER A 72 -21.33 4.69 1.15
CA SER A 72 -22.76 4.48 0.92
C SER A 72 -23.19 3.02 1.05
N VAL A 73 -22.32 2.04 0.77
CA VAL A 73 -22.68 0.61 0.79
C VAL A 73 -22.22 -0.13 2.05
N ARG A 74 -21.20 0.38 2.76
CA ARG A 74 -20.69 -0.25 3.97
C ARG A 74 -21.70 -0.08 5.12
N ILE A 75 -21.93 -1.18 5.85
CA ILE A 75 -22.79 -1.16 7.05
C ILE A 75 -22.27 -0.09 8.02
N PRO A 76 -23.12 0.82 8.54
CA PRO A 76 -22.67 1.96 9.34
C PRO A 76 -21.80 1.59 10.54
N VAL A 77 -22.16 0.54 11.29
CA VAL A 77 -21.37 0.06 12.43
C VAL A 77 -19.98 -0.41 12.00
N THR A 78 -19.88 -1.10 10.86
CA THR A 78 -18.60 -1.51 10.29
C THR A 78 -17.77 -0.30 9.85
N SER A 79 -18.39 0.73 9.26
CA SER A 79 -17.70 1.97 8.90
C SER A 79 -17.05 2.64 10.11
N VAL A 80 -17.80 2.81 11.20
CA VAL A 80 -17.29 3.41 12.44
C VAL A 80 -16.21 2.53 13.08
N LEU A 81 -16.43 1.20 13.13
CA LEU A 81 -15.47 0.27 13.70
C LEU A 81 -14.13 0.30 12.96
N VAL A 82 -14.13 0.25 11.62
CA VAL A 82 -12.90 0.29 10.82
C VAL A 82 -12.14 1.59 11.08
N THR A 83 -12.82 2.73 11.15
CA THR A 83 -12.18 4.00 11.49
C THR A 83 -11.62 3.99 12.92
N ALA A 84 -12.36 3.45 13.89
CA ALA A 84 -11.93 3.41 15.28
C ALA A 84 -10.66 2.58 15.50
N ILE A 85 -10.42 1.55 14.67
CA ILE A 85 -9.25 0.66 14.77
C ILE A 85 -8.15 0.99 13.75
N GLN A 86 -8.24 2.08 12.98
CA GLN A 86 -7.24 2.43 11.96
C GLN A 86 -5.83 2.62 12.53
N TYR A 87 -5.70 2.98 13.81
CA TYR A 87 -4.40 3.11 14.48
C TYR A 87 -3.60 1.78 14.51
N GLU A 88 -4.27 0.63 14.39
CA GLU A 88 -3.63 -0.69 14.30
C GLU A 88 -2.78 -0.80 13.01
N VAL A 89 -3.21 -0.15 11.91
CA VAL A 89 -2.45 -0.10 10.66
C VAL A 89 -1.19 0.75 10.84
N SER A 90 -1.29 1.91 11.49
CA SER A 90 -0.12 2.76 11.80
C SER A 90 0.89 2.00 12.67
N SER A 91 0.40 1.37 13.74
CA SER A 91 1.23 0.58 14.65
C SER A 91 1.90 -0.59 13.93
N SER A 92 1.19 -1.23 12.99
CA SER A 92 1.71 -2.33 12.18
C SER A 92 2.80 -1.88 11.20
N LEU A 93 2.66 -0.70 10.59
CA LEU A 93 3.69 -0.11 9.73
C LEU A 93 5.00 0.08 10.52
N ARG A 94 4.90 0.66 11.72
CA ARG A 94 6.06 0.84 12.60
C ARG A 94 6.72 -0.49 12.94
N VAL A 95 5.95 -1.54 13.27
CA VAL A 95 6.51 -2.86 13.53
C VAL A 95 7.21 -3.44 12.30
N ALA A 96 6.61 -3.34 11.11
CA ALA A 96 7.23 -3.84 9.88
C ALA A 96 8.55 -3.12 9.57
N ILE A 97 8.61 -1.79 9.79
CA ILE A 97 9.83 -0.99 9.62
C ILE A 97 10.89 -1.38 10.66
N GLN A 98 10.53 -1.48 11.94
CA GLN A 98 11.47 -1.83 13.02
C GLN A 98 11.95 -3.28 12.94
N ALA A 99 11.13 -4.17 12.37
CA ALA A 99 11.52 -5.54 12.09
C ALA A 99 12.27 -5.69 10.74
N HIS A 100 12.62 -4.58 10.07
CA HIS A 100 13.36 -4.55 8.81
C HIS A 100 12.73 -5.40 7.69
N VAL A 101 11.40 -5.60 7.74
CA VAL A 101 10.69 -6.45 6.78
C VAL A 101 10.87 -5.95 5.35
N PRO A 102 10.79 -4.63 5.05
CA PRO A 102 11.03 -4.13 3.69
C PRO A 102 12.42 -4.50 3.17
N GLU A 103 13.46 -4.24 3.96
CA GLU A 103 14.83 -4.52 3.53
C GLU A 103 15.09 -6.02 3.33
N ILE A 104 14.53 -6.86 4.21
CA ILE A 104 14.60 -8.33 4.08
C ILE A 104 13.90 -8.77 2.79
N LEU A 105 12.64 -8.39 2.58
CA LEU A 105 11.84 -8.89 1.45
C LEU A 105 12.36 -8.45 0.08
N ARG A 106 13.03 -7.30 0.00
CA ARG A 106 13.68 -6.85 -1.25
C ARG A 106 14.66 -7.89 -1.79
N GLU A 107 15.42 -8.58 -0.94
CA GLU A 107 16.41 -9.56 -1.37
C GLU A 107 15.79 -10.83 -2.00
N PHE A 108 14.49 -11.08 -1.75
CA PHE A 108 13.78 -12.27 -2.22
C PHE A 108 12.83 -11.98 -3.40
N GLY A 109 12.56 -10.72 -3.70
CA GLY A 109 11.71 -10.31 -4.82
C GLY A 109 10.37 -11.07 -4.86
N ASN A 110 10.03 -11.61 -6.04
CA ASN A 110 8.77 -12.32 -6.26
C ASN A 110 8.70 -13.71 -5.62
N LYS A 111 9.82 -14.27 -5.15
CA LYS A 111 9.81 -15.55 -4.41
C LYS A 111 9.16 -15.36 -3.03
N GLY A 112 9.30 -14.17 -2.47
CA GLY A 112 8.89 -13.87 -1.11
C GLY A 112 9.69 -14.64 -0.06
N LEU A 113 9.30 -14.44 1.19
CA LEU A 113 9.92 -15.10 2.32
C LEU A 113 8.88 -15.51 3.36
N HIS A 114 9.07 -16.68 3.95
CA HIS A 114 8.21 -17.16 5.02
C HIS A 114 8.46 -16.34 6.30
N VAL A 115 7.42 -16.06 7.07
CA VAL A 115 7.50 -15.18 8.25
C VAL A 115 8.50 -15.65 9.31
N ARG A 116 8.72 -16.96 9.41
CA ARG A 116 9.75 -17.55 10.27
C ARG A 116 11.16 -17.10 9.90
N ASP A 117 11.44 -17.02 8.60
CA ASP A 117 12.74 -16.61 8.09
C ASP A 117 12.89 -15.08 8.15
N ILE A 118 11.81 -14.32 7.90
CA ILE A 118 11.79 -12.87 8.15
C ILE A 118 12.12 -12.57 9.61
N ALA A 119 11.42 -13.26 10.53
CA ALA A 119 11.59 -13.08 11.97
C ALA A 119 12.97 -13.54 12.47
N ALA A 120 13.67 -14.45 11.77
CA ALA A 120 14.99 -14.93 12.18
C ALA A 120 16.07 -13.82 12.22
N HIS A 121 15.87 -12.74 11.47
CA HIS A 121 16.75 -11.56 11.47
C HIS A 121 16.47 -10.59 12.63
N THR A 122 15.40 -10.81 13.40
CA THR A 122 14.96 -9.91 14.47
C THR A 122 14.57 -10.71 15.72
N LYS A 123 14.12 -10.02 16.77
CA LYS A 123 13.64 -10.66 18.02
C LYS A 123 12.12 -10.77 18.08
N VAL A 124 11.43 -10.61 16.94
CA VAL A 124 9.97 -10.63 16.88
C VAL A 124 9.47 -12.08 16.80
N ASP A 125 8.39 -12.39 17.51
CA ASP A 125 7.73 -13.68 17.39
C ASP A 125 7.14 -13.87 15.98
N PRO A 126 7.46 -14.96 15.25
CA PRO A 126 6.99 -15.16 13.87
C PRO A 126 5.47 -15.15 13.73
N SER A 127 4.73 -15.71 14.70
CA SER A 127 3.26 -15.77 14.65
C SER A 127 2.66 -14.37 14.79
N ARG A 128 3.19 -13.56 15.72
CA ARG A 128 2.80 -12.15 15.86
C ARG A 128 3.15 -11.34 14.60
N LEU A 129 4.35 -11.52 14.06
CA LEU A 129 4.75 -10.84 12.83
C LEU A 129 3.81 -11.20 11.66
N GLY A 130 3.44 -12.47 11.54
CA GLY A 130 2.55 -12.92 10.47
C GLY A 130 1.17 -12.29 10.58
N ARG A 131 0.64 -12.10 11.79
CA ARG A 131 -0.64 -11.39 12.01
C ARG A 131 -0.55 -9.93 11.59
N ILE A 132 0.57 -9.26 11.90
CA ILE A 132 0.83 -7.87 11.53
C ILE A 132 0.92 -7.71 10.02
N LEU A 133 1.71 -8.58 9.35
CA LEU A 133 1.86 -8.54 7.89
C LEU A 133 0.55 -8.85 7.16
N ARG A 134 -0.31 -9.72 7.70
CA ARG A 134 -1.66 -9.93 7.15
C ARG A 134 -2.54 -8.70 7.28
N LEU A 135 -2.51 -8.00 8.42
CA LEU A 135 -3.25 -6.75 8.56
C LEU A 135 -2.79 -5.73 7.50
N LEU A 136 -1.48 -5.58 7.31
CA LEU A 136 -0.94 -4.71 6.27
C LEU A 136 -1.35 -5.17 4.86
N ALA A 137 -1.33 -6.48 4.58
CA ALA A 137 -1.74 -7.03 3.29
C ALA A 137 -3.21 -6.75 2.98
N THR A 138 -4.11 -6.80 3.98
CA THR A 138 -5.52 -6.39 3.80
C THR A 138 -5.70 -4.89 3.54
N ASN A 139 -4.68 -4.09 3.85
CA ASN A 139 -4.60 -2.67 3.51
C ASN A 139 -3.72 -2.43 2.25
N HIS A 140 -3.49 -3.47 1.46
CA HIS A 140 -2.71 -3.46 0.23
C HIS A 140 -1.22 -3.11 0.41
N ILE A 141 -0.68 -3.25 1.62
CA ILE A 141 0.74 -3.06 1.93
C ILE A 141 1.35 -4.44 2.17
N PHE A 142 2.27 -4.87 1.30
CA PHE A 142 2.72 -6.26 1.14
C PHE A 142 1.66 -7.16 0.50
N THR A 143 2.06 -8.37 0.12
CA THR A 143 1.15 -9.39 -0.43
C THR A 143 1.52 -10.76 0.10
N GLU A 144 0.55 -11.50 0.66
CA GLU A 144 0.72 -12.90 1.09
C GLU A 144 0.41 -13.80 -0.11
N ILE A 145 1.42 -14.48 -0.66
CA ILE A 145 1.29 -15.31 -1.87
C ILE A 145 0.98 -16.79 -1.56
N SER A 146 1.27 -17.20 -0.33
CA SER A 146 0.88 -18.48 0.25
C SER A 146 0.91 -18.31 1.78
N PRO A 147 0.31 -19.22 2.57
CA PRO A 147 0.29 -19.08 4.03
C PRO A 147 1.67 -18.71 4.61
N ASP A 148 1.71 -17.57 5.31
CA ASP A 148 2.90 -17.02 5.97
C ASP A 148 4.06 -16.61 5.04
N VAL A 149 3.88 -16.57 3.71
CA VAL A 149 4.90 -16.12 2.74
C VAL A 149 4.51 -14.78 2.13
N PHE A 150 5.35 -13.77 2.36
CA PHE A 150 5.07 -12.39 1.95
C PHE A 150 6.05 -11.89 0.89
N ILE A 151 5.55 -11.04 -0.01
CA ILE A 151 6.33 -10.28 -0.99
C ILE A 151 6.10 -8.79 -0.84
N HIS A 152 7.02 -8.01 -1.42
CA HIS A 152 6.78 -6.60 -1.69
C HIS A 152 5.70 -6.39 -2.76
N ASN A 153 5.13 -5.20 -2.69
CA ASN A 153 4.33 -4.57 -3.73
C ASN A 153 4.68 -3.07 -3.72
N LYS A 154 4.03 -2.27 -4.57
CA LYS A 154 4.36 -0.86 -4.71
C LYS A 154 4.30 -0.08 -3.40
N LEU A 155 3.23 -0.25 -2.61
CA LEU A 155 3.04 0.49 -1.37
C LEU A 155 4.06 0.10 -0.29
N SER A 156 4.29 -1.20 -0.10
CA SER A 156 5.26 -1.66 0.89
C SER A 156 6.69 -1.30 0.54
N SER A 157 7.04 -1.20 -0.74
CA SER A 157 8.39 -0.81 -1.15
C SER A 157 8.75 0.65 -0.86
N ILE A 158 7.76 1.52 -0.59
CA ILE A 158 8.00 2.88 -0.07
C ILE A 158 8.62 2.85 1.34
N LEU A 159 8.44 1.74 2.07
CA LEU A 159 8.96 1.53 3.41
C LEU A 159 10.41 1.01 3.43
N ASP A 160 10.99 0.74 2.26
CA ASP A 160 12.40 0.34 2.12
C ASP A 160 13.31 1.57 2.11
N THR A 161 14.30 1.57 2.99
CA THR A 161 15.31 2.64 3.06
C THR A 161 16.30 2.63 1.90
N GLY A 162 16.37 1.54 1.14
CA GLY A 162 17.39 1.36 0.11
C GLY A 162 18.67 0.72 0.64
N LYS A 163 18.88 0.66 1.96
CA LYS A 163 20.14 0.19 2.56
C LYS A 163 20.18 -1.32 2.72
N PRO A 164 21.35 -1.98 2.53
CA PRO A 164 21.49 -3.40 2.85
C PRO A 164 21.18 -3.66 4.33
N LEU A 165 20.51 -4.79 4.62
CA LEU A 165 20.15 -5.16 5.99
C LEU A 165 21.38 -5.21 6.90
N ALA A 166 22.49 -5.78 6.42
CA ALA A 166 23.74 -5.87 7.18
C ALA A 166 24.27 -4.48 7.62
N THR A 167 24.15 -3.46 6.76
CA THR A 167 24.54 -2.09 7.09
C THR A 167 23.67 -1.52 8.20
N ILE A 168 22.34 -1.73 8.13
CA ILE A 168 21.40 -1.27 9.16
C ILE A 168 21.69 -1.97 10.49
N LEU A 169 21.91 -3.28 10.50
CA LEU A 169 22.19 -4.03 11.73
C LEU A 169 23.52 -3.62 12.37
N SER A 170 24.50 -3.19 11.57
CA SER A 170 25.80 -2.70 12.07
C SER A 170 25.73 -1.30 12.70
N ASN A 171 24.82 -0.44 12.22
CA ASN A 171 24.58 0.89 12.77
C ASN A 171 23.09 1.27 12.67
N PRO A 172 22.25 0.79 13.61
CA PRO A 172 20.81 1.00 13.53
C PRO A 172 20.38 2.47 13.60
N VAL A 173 21.17 3.32 14.28
CA VAL A 173 20.89 4.76 14.42
C VAL A 173 20.97 5.45 13.05
N ALA A 174 21.91 5.04 12.21
CA ALA A 174 22.10 5.59 10.87
C ALA A 174 21.16 4.96 9.82
N LYS A 175 20.12 4.20 10.22
CA LYS A 175 19.21 3.54 9.26
C LYS A 175 18.66 4.51 8.21
N HIS A 176 18.33 5.73 8.61
CA HIS A 176 17.65 6.70 7.77
C HIS A 176 18.57 7.75 7.12
N ASP A 177 19.84 7.79 7.49
CA ASP A 177 20.82 8.74 6.93
C ASP A 177 20.92 8.56 5.40
N ASP A 178 21.06 9.65 4.64
CA ASP A 178 21.19 9.60 3.16
C ASP A 178 20.05 8.85 2.43
N THR A 179 18.85 8.78 3.03
CA THR A 179 17.63 8.24 2.39
C THR A 179 16.66 9.35 1.99
N LEU A 180 15.56 9.01 1.30
CA LEU A 180 14.48 9.95 1.00
C LEU A 180 13.71 10.44 2.24
N GLY A 181 13.96 9.88 3.43
CA GLY A 181 13.36 10.29 4.71
C GLY A 181 11.91 9.87 4.92
N THR A 182 11.23 9.31 3.91
CA THR A 182 9.84 8.83 4.01
C THR A 182 9.67 7.73 5.06
N VAL A 183 10.63 6.81 5.16
CA VAL A 183 10.59 5.71 6.14
C VAL A 183 10.70 6.25 7.57
N ALA A 184 11.56 7.23 7.81
CA ALA A 184 11.69 7.89 9.11
C ALA A 184 10.38 8.57 9.55
N LEU A 185 9.65 9.19 8.62
CA LEU A 185 8.34 9.76 8.90
C LEU A 185 7.36 8.66 9.32
N PHE A 186 7.22 7.57 8.55
CA PHE A 186 6.28 6.50 8.86
C PHE A 186 6.59 5.73 10.14
N GLU A 187 7.86 5.68 10.56
CA GLU A 187 8.25 5.08 11.84
C GLU A 187 7.77 5.90 13.06
N GLN A 188 7.53 7.20 12.88
CA GLN A 188 7.15 8.14 13.95
C GLN A 188 5.63 8.36 14.07
N LEU A 189 4.83 7.86 13.11
CA LEU A 189 3.36 7.91 13.13
C LEU A 189 2.74 6.76 13.95
#